data_AF-A0A536YNY3-F1
#
_entry.id   AF-A0A536YNY3-F1
#
_cell.length_a   1.000
_cell.length_b   1.000
_cell.length_c   1.000
_cell.angle_alpha   90.00
_cell.angle_beta   90.00
_cell.angle_gamma   90.00
#
_symmetry.space_group_name_H-M   'P 1'
#
loop_
_entity.id
_entity.type
_entity.pdbx_description
1 polymer ?
#
loop_
_entity_poly.entity_id
_entity_poly.type
_entity_poly.pdbx_seq_one_letter_code
_entity_poly.pdbx_strand_id
1 'polypeptide(L)'
;MTLLRGFARLVPKSRRLLRIIWPFLAIVVLLVALGSISMDLLSATRAYVGAEGLWSKAQKDSIYYLNRYAGTRSETDYERYLEAIKVPLGDRKAREELERASPDLEVARQGFIEGRNHPDDVAGMIWLFRRFRNVSYIDRAIGIWTKADQHIAELTNSADRLHRAVAAGRGDEESLRPILEEIRRINGNLTPLEDAFSFTLGDASRSTQVVLLAATSIGAALLVLLGAILSWRMLRESEEFEYALRFNEERFNLAVIGSNDGLWDWDVLTGDIYFSPRSKELAGYADHEIENKPEAFFALLHPDDVESTRAAMK
;
A
#
# COMPACT_ATOMS: atom_id res chain seq x y z
N MET A 1 3.30 13.74 -23.97
CA MET A 1 3.68 15.00 -23.30
C MET A 1 2.51 15.98 -23.10
N THR A 2 1.26 15.56 -23.36
CA THR A 2 0.05 16.40 -23.35
C THR A 2 -0.79 16.24 -22.07
N LEU A 3 -0.66 15.11 -21.36
CA LEU A 3 -1.39 14.83 -20.11
C LEU A 3 -0.87 15.63 -18.90
N LEU A 4 0.43 15.94 -18.86
CA LEU A 4 1.06 16.69 -17.76
C LEU A 4 0.68 18.19 -17.75
N ARG A 5 0.27 18.76 -18.89
CA ARG A 5 -0.14 20.19 -18.97
C ARG A 5 -1.54 20.45 -18.41
N GLY A 6 -2.41 19.44 -18.35
CA GLY A 6 -3.74 19.53 -17.74
C GLY A 6 -3.70 19.59 -16.21
N PHE A 7 -2.80 18.80 -15.60
CA PHE A 7 -2.62 18.78 -14.14
C PHE A 7 -2.12 20.11 -13.57
N ALA A 8 -1.27 20.85 -14.31
CA ALA A 8 -0.76 22.15 -13.87
C ALA A 8 -1.84 23.25 -13.74
N ARG A 9 -3.01 23.09 -14.38
CA ARG A 9 -4.16 24.01 -14.23
C ARG A 9 -5.09 23.65 -13.08
N LEU A 10 -4.98 22.42 -12.55
CA LEU A 10 -5.75 21.93 -11.40
C LEU A 10 -5.05 22.19 -10.06
N VAL A 11 -3.77 22.59 -10.07
CA VAL A 11 -3.07 22.99 -8.85
C VAL A 11 -3.59 24.36 -8.41
N PRO A 12 -4.23 24.47 -7.23
CA PRO A 12 -4.79 25.74 -6.80
C PRO A 12 -3.67 26.78 -6.63
N LYS A 13 -3.83 27.95 -7.26
CA LYS A 13 -2.88 29.08 -7.10
C LYS A 13 -2.83 29.62 -5.67
N SER A 14 -3.83 29.32 -4.84
CA SER A 14 -3.87 29.74 -3.44
C SER A 14 -3.05 28.79 -2.56
N ARG A 15 -2.06 29.33 -1.84
CA ARG A 15 -1.28 28.59 -0.83
C ARG A 15 -2.16 27.96 0.27
N ARG A 16 -3.40 28.45 0.43
CA ARG A 16 -4.37 28.00 1.41
C ARG A 16 -5.02 26.66 1.02
N LEU A 17 -5.45 26.52 -0.22
CA LEU A 17 -6.02 25.27 -0.76
C LEU A 17 -4.97 24.14 -0.79
N LEU A 18 -3.73 24.46 -1.15
CA LEU A 18 -2.62 23.51 -1.13
C LEU A 18 -2.35 22.93 0.27
N ARG A 19 -2.46 23.74 1.34
CA ARG A 19 -2.31 23.26 2.73
C ARG A 19 -3.43 22.31 3.17
N ILE A 20 -4.62 22.42 2.58
CA ILE A 20 -5.78 21.58 2.91
C ILE A 20 -5.71 20.25 2.14
N ILE A 21 -5.33 20.30 0.86
CA ILE A 21 -5.32 19.12 -0.02
C ILE A 21 -4.11 18.21 0.26
N TRP A 22 -2.96 18.78 0.60
CA TRP A 22 -1.72 18.00 0.77
C TRP A 22 -1.79 16.88 1.83
N PRO A 23 -2.34 17.10 3.03
CA PRO A 23 -2.52 16.02 4.02
C PRO A 23 -3.39 14.88 3.50
N PHE A 24 -4.45 15.18 2.75
CA PHE A 24 -5.32 14.17 2.15
C PHE A 24 -4.53 13.33 1.13
N LEU A 25 -3.83 13.99 0.21
CA LEU A 25 -3.01 13.31 -0.79
C LEU A 25 -1.91 12.45 -0.13
N ALA A 26 -1.25 12.96 0.90
CA ALA A 26 -0.23 12.23 1.64
C ALA A 26 -0.79 10.97 2.31
N ILE A 27 -1.98 11.05 2.93
CA ILE A 27 -2.62 9.89 3.55
C ILE A 27 -3.10 8.90 2.48
N VAL A 28 -3.65 9.34 1.34
CA VAL A 28 -4.02 8.44 0.23
C VAL A 28 -2.79 7.69 -0.28
N VAL A 29 -1.68 8.38 -0.52
CA VAL A 29 -0.42 7.76 -0.93
C VAL A 29 0.07 6.77 0.12
N LEU A 30 0.01 7.13 1.40
CA LEU A 30 0.38 6.24 2.51
C LEU A 30 -0.51 4.99 2.56
N LEU A 31 -1.82 5.13 2.35
CA LEU A 31 -2.77 4.01 2.33
C LEU A 31 -2.53 3.08 1.15
N VAL A 32 -2.25 3.64 -0.04
CA VAL A 32 -1.91 2.84 -1.22
C VAL A 32 -0.59 2.11 -0.99
N ALA A 33 0.43 2.78 -0.44
CA ALA A 33 1.71 2.14 -0.11
C ALA A 33 1.54 1.04 0.94
N LEU A 34 0.75 1.28 2.00
CA LEU A 34 0.43 0.28 3.02
C LEU A 34 -0.32 -0.90 2.42
N GLY A 35 -1.28 -0.65 1.52
CA GLY A 35 -2.01 -1.69 0.79
C GLY A 35 -1.09 -2.54 -0.10
N SER A 36 -0.15 -1.91 -0.81
CA SER A 36 0.84 -2.61 -1.64
C SER A 36 1.75 -3.49 -0.78
N ILE A 37 2.32 -2.95 0.31
CA ILE A 37 3.16 -3.70 1.24
C ILE A 37 2.39 -4.86 1.86
N SER A 38 1.11 -4.65 2.18
CA SER A 38 0.21 -5.68 2.70
C SER A 38 0.03 -6.83 1.70
N MET A 39 -0.22 -6.52 0.42
CA MET A 39 -0.34 -7.53 -0.63
C MET A 39 0.95 -8.33 -0.80
N ASP A 40 2.10 -7.66 -0.86
CA ASP A 40 3.41 -8.31 -1.00
C ASP A 40 3.70 -9.24 0.20
N LEU A 41 3.41 -8.77 1.41
CA LEU A 41 3.60 -9.56 2.64
C LEU A 41 2.70 -10.79 2.69
N LEU A 42 1.43 -10.67 2.29
CA LEU A 42 0.49 -11.80 2.21
C LEU A 42 0.88 -12.78 1.09
N SER A 43 1.39 -12.29 -0.04
CA SER A 43 1.89 -13.16 -1.12
C SER A 43 3.10 -13.97 -0.67
N ALA A 44 4.10 -13.31 -0.09
CA ALA A 44 5.31 -13.97 0.43
C ALA A 44 4.99 -14.97 1.55
N THR A 45 4.05 -14.64 2.45
CA THR A 45 3.62 -15.57 3.51
C THR A 45 2.97 -16.83 2.93
N ARG A 46 2.11 -16.69 1.91
CA ARG A 46 1.53 -17.86 1.21
C ARG A 46 2.58 -18.68 0.49
N ALA A 47 3.58 -18.04 -0.10
CA ALA A 47 4.70 -18.75 -0.74
C ALA A 47 5.44 -19.64 0.26
N TYR A 48 5.71 -19.17 1.48
CA TYR A 48 6.30 -20.00 2.54
C TYR A 48 5.43 -21.19 2.95
N VAL A 49 4.11 -21.02 3.01
CA VAL A 49 3.18 -22.13 3.28
C VAL A 49 3.19 -23.14 2.11
N GLY A 50 3.25 -22.66 0.87
CA GLY A 50 3.41 -23.53 -0.30
C GLY A 50 4.76 -24.28 -0.31
N ALA A 51 5.84 -23.60 0.08
CA ALA A 51 7.19 -24.14 0.21
C ALA A 51 7.22 -25.31 1.20
N GLU A 52 6.60 -25.14 2.37
CA GLU A 52 6.47 -26.20 3.38
C GLU A 52 5.84 -27.46 2.78
N GLY A 53 4.75 -27.33 2.02
CA GLY A 53 4.09 -28.48 1.41
C GLY A 53 4.94 -29.21 0.38
N LEU A 54 5.79 -28.47 -0.37
CA LEU A 54 6.77 -29.05 -1.29
C LEU A 54 7.89 -29.77 -0.54
N TRP A 55 8.40 -29.14 0.52
CA TRP A 55 9.43 -29.67 1.40
C TRP A 55 8.97 -30.99 2.03
N SER A 56 7.78 -31.01 2.63
CA SER A 56 7.21 -32.17 3.32
C SER A 56 6.94 -33.32 2.34
N LYS A 57 6.45 -33.02 1.13
CA LYS A 57 6.29 -34.04 0.08
C LYS A 57 7.63 -34.64 -0.34
N ALA A 58 8.64 -33.81 -0.59
CA ALA A 58 9.96 -34.26 -0.99
C ALA A 58 10.68 -35.06 0.11
N GLN A 59 10.46 -34.71 1.38
CA GLN A 59 10.92 -35.49 2.53
C GLN A 59 10.29 -36.89 2.53
N LYS A 60 8.96 -37.00 2.37
CA LYS A 60 8.27 -38.30 2.31
C LYS A 60 8.71 -39.12 1.10
N ASP A 61 8.85 -38.49 -0.06
CA ASP A 61 9.38 -39.13 -1.27
C ASP A 61 10.80 -39.68 -1.04
N SER A 62 11.65 -38.92 -0.34
CA SER A 62 13.01 -39.36 0.00
C SER A 62 13.00 -40.65 0.83
N ILE A 63 12.16 -40.71 1.88
CA ILE A 63 12.01 -41.91 2.71
C ILE A 63 11.43 -43.08 1.92
N TYR A 64 10.43 -42.82 1.08
CA TYR A 64 9.80 -43.83 0.24
C TYR A 64 10.81 -44.48 -0.72
N TYR A 65 11.58 -43.66 -1.45
CA TYR A 65 12.55 -44.15 -2.41
C TYR A 65 13.74 -44.85 -1.75
N LEU A 66 14.19 -44.43 -0.57
CA LEU A 66 15.22 -45.15 0.19
C LEU A 66 14.76 -46.54 0.63
N ASN A 67 13.53 -46.66 1.13
CA ASN A 67 12.97 -47.97 1.49
C ASN A 67 12.82 -48.88 0.27
N ARG A 68 12.38 -48.31 -0.85
CA ARG A 68 12.27 -49.03 -2.12
C ARG A 68 13.64 -49.49 -2.60
N TYR A 69 14.64 -48.62 -2.60
CA TYR A 69 16.03 -48.93 -2.95
C TYR A 69 16.60 -50.08 -2.12
N ALA A 70 16.35 -50.10 -0.81
CA ALA A 70 16.81 -51.19 0.05
C ALA A 70 16.23 -52.56 -0.35
N GLY A 71 14.99 -52.59 -0.84
CA GLY A 71 14.33 -53.80 -1.32
C GLY A 71 14.68 -54.19 -2.76
N THR A 72 14.74 -53.22 -3.66
CA THR A 72 14.94 -53.45 -5.11
C THR A 72 16.41 -53.50 -5.50
N ARG A 73 17.28 -52.81 -4.74
CA ARG A 73 18.69 -52.53 -5.08
C ARG A 73 18.85 -51.83 -6.43
N SER A 74 17.78 -51.19 -6.91
CA SER A 74 17.74 -50.51 -8.21
C SER A 74 18.28 -49.10 -8.07
N GLU A 75 19.37 -48.77 -8.78
CA GLU A 75 19.94 -47.42 -8.78
C GLU A 75 18.94 -46.34 -9.20
N THR A 76 17.94 -46.67 -10.04
CA THR A 76 16.84 -45.75 -10.37
C THR A 76 16.05 -45.29 -9.15
N ASP A 77 15.88 -46.15 -8.13
CA ASP A 77 15.21 -45.75 -6.90
C ASP A 77 16.09 -44.81 -6.06
N TYR A 78 17.41 -45.02 -6.05
CA TYR A 78 18.35 -44.12 -5.38
C TYR A 78 18.46 -42.76 -6.08
N GLU A 79 18.48 -42.74 -7.42
CA GLU A 79 18.42 -41.50 -8.22
C GLU A 79 17.15 -40.68 -7.91
N ARG A 80 16.00 -41.34 -7.75
CA ARG A 80 14.76 -40.66 -7.35
C ARG A 80 14.83 -40.08 -5.94
N TYR A 81 15.50 -40.78 -5.01
CA TYR A 81 15.83 -40.20 -3.71
C TYR A 81 16.71 -38.94 -3.85
N LEU A 82 17.76 -38.99 -4.68
CA LEU A 82 18.65 -37.84 -4.91
C LEU A 82 17.88 -36.64 -5.50
N GLU A 83 16.91 -36.86 -6.38
CA GLU A 83 16.06 -35.79 -6.90
C GLU A 83 15.07 -35.23 -5.87
N ALA A 84 14.57 -36.07 -4.96
CA ALA A 84 13.68 -35.64 -3.88
C ALA A 84 14.42 -34.82 -2.82
N ILE A 85 15.59 -35.30 -2.37
CA ILE A 85 16.34 -34.66 -1.27
C ILE A 85 16.92 -33.29 -1.67
N LYS A 86 17.04 -32.97 -2.97
CA LYS A 86 17.42 -31.63 -3.44
C LYS A 86 16.49 -30.52 -2.92
N VAL A 87 15.21 -30.80 -2.73
CA VAL A 87 14.23 -29.81 -2.27
C VAL A 87 14.59 -29.30 -0.87
N PRO A 88 14.63 -30.14 0.19
CA PRO A 88 14.99 -29.68 1.52
C PRO A 88 16.43 -29.12 1.60
N LEU A 89 17.36 -29.64 0.80
CA LEU A 89 18.73 -29.12 0.75
C LEU A 89 18.82 -27.74 0.09
N GLY A 90 18.05 -27.49 -0.97
CA GLY A 90 17.94 -26.20 -1.63
C GLY A 90 17.35 -25.14 -0.71
N ASP A 91 16.24 -25.48 -0.05
CA ASP A 91 15.62 -24.61 0.94
C ASP A 91 16.61 -24.29 2.09
N ARG A 92 17.30 -25.30 2.63
CA ARG A 92 18.35 -25.10 3.64
C ARG A 92 19.44 -24.14 3.16
N LYS A 93 19.95 -24.32 1.95
CA LYS A 93 20.96 -23.45 1.33
C LYS A 93 20.46 -22.00 1.28
N ALA A 94 19.21 -21.77 0.91
CA ALA A 94 18.63 -20.43 0.92
C ALA A 94 18.58 -19.83 2.32
N ARG A 95 18.10 -20.59 3.31
CA ARG A 95 18.03 -20.13 4.71
C ARG A 95 19.41 -19.77 5.26
N GLU A 96 20.38 -20.68 5.12
CA GLU A 96 21.74 -20.47 5.64
C GLU A 96 22.42 -19.25 5.01
N GLU A 97 22.19 -19.02 3.71
CA GLU A 97 22.67 -17.81 3.04
C GLU A 97 22.04 -16.55 3.64
N LEU A 98 20.71 -16.54 3.81
CA LEU A 98 19.96 -15.38 4.32
C LEU A 98 20.26 -15.04 5.79
N GLU A 99 20.74 -16.00 6.58
CA GLU A 99 21.20 -15.80 7.96
C GLU A 99 22.59 -15.14 8.06
N ARG A 100 23.33 -15.04 6.95
CA ARG A 100 24.64 -14.38 6.95
C ARG A 100 24.51 -12.87 7.13
N ALA A 101 25.52 -12.26 7.76
CA ALA A 101 25.59 -10.81 7.92
C ALA A 101 25.58 -10.04 6.58
N SER A 102 26.11 -10.66 5.52
CA SER A 102 26.12 -10.13 4.15
C SER A 102 25.73 -11.26 3.18
N PRO A 103 24.42 -11.49 2.98
CA PRO A 103 23.94 -12.60 2.17
C PRO A 103 24.13 -12.32 0.67
N ASP A 104 24.53 -13.33 -0.09
CA ASP A 104 24.41 -13.33 -1.54
C ASP A 104 22.97 -13.72 -1.94
N LEU A 105 22.21 -12.74 -2.43
CA LEU A 105 20.80 -12.93 -2.75
C LEU A 105 20.58 -13.87 -3.94
N GLU A 106 21.56 -14.01 -4.84
CA GLU A 106 21.44 -14.94 -5.97
C GLU A 106 21.63 -16.38 -5.51
N VAL A 107 22.54 -16.61 -4.56
CA VAL A 107 22.69 -17.93 -3.91
C VAL A 107 21.42 -18.31 -3.16
N ALA A 108 20.83 -17.37 -2.43
CA ALA A 108 19.56 -17.60 -1.75
C ALA A 108 18.41 -17.89 -2.75
N ARG A 109 18.34 -17.11 -3.84
CA ARG A 109 17.35 -17.31 -4.91
C ARG A 109 17.46 -18.70 -5.52
N GLN A 110 18.68 -19.12 -5.84
CA GLN A 110 18.95 -20.44 -6.40
C GLN A 110 18.59 -21.57 -5.43
N GLY A 111 18.84 -21.39 -4.13
CA GLY A 111 18.42 -22.35 -3.11
C GLY A 111 16.89 -22.55 -3.08
N PHE A 112 16.11 -21.47 -3.09
CA PHE A 112 14.64 -21.59 -3.13
C PHE A 112 14.13 -22.24 -4.41
N ILE A 113 14.76 -21.98 -5.57
CA ILE A 113 14.41 -22.63 -6.83
C ILE A 113 14.72 -24.13 -6.80
N GLU A 114 15.85 -24.53 -6.21
CA GLU A 114 16.17 -25.93 -5.92
C GLU A 114 15.14 -26.56 -4.97
N GLY A 115 14.62 -25.77 -4.02
CA GLY A 115 13.43 -26.05 -3.20
C GLY A 115 12.10 -26.12 -3.96
N ARG A 116 12.12 -26.03 -5.29
CA ARG A 116 10.93 -26.03 -6.18
C ARG A 116 9.95 -24.87 -5.93
N ASN A 117 10.39 -23.80 -5.27
CA ASN A 117 9.59 -22.60 -5.13
C ASN A 117 9.45 -21.90 -6.49
N HIS A 118 8.28 -21.29 -6.73
CA HIS A 118 8.02 -20.59 -7.98
C HIS A 118 8.92 -19.34 -8.08
N PRO A 119 9.60 -19.09 -9.22
CA PRO A 119 10.56 -17.98 -9.35
C PRO A 119 9.99 -16.61 -8.97
N ASP A 120 8.72 -16.35 -9.30
CA ASP A 120 8.05 -15.07 -9.02
C ASP A 120 7.81 -14.84 -7.52
N ASP A 121 7.74 -15.91 -6.71
CA ASP A 121 7.52 -15.81 -5.27
C ASP A 121 8.84 -15.59 -4.50
N VAL A 122 9.97 -16.03 -5.06
CA VAL A 122 11.26 -16.07 -4.37
C VAL A 122 11.73 -14.69 -3.90
N ALA A 123 11.54 -13.65 -4.72
CA ALA A 123 11.90 -12.28 -4.34
C ALA A 123 11.13 -11.81 -3.09
N GLY A 124 9.83 -12.11 -3.04
CA GLY A 124 8.98 -11.81 -1.88
C GLY A 124 9.38 -12.61 -0.65
N MET A 125 9.72 -13.89 -0.80
CA MET A 125 10.20 -14.75 0.29
C MET A 125 11.49 -14.19 0.91
N ILE A 126 12.49 -13.85 0.08
CA ILE A 126 13.75 -13.25 0.52
C ILE A 126 13.50 -11.93 1.26
N TRP A 127 12.64 -11.07 0.70
CA TRP A 127 12.30 -9.79 1.32
C TRP A 127 11.65 -9.97 2.69
N LEU A 128 10.67 -10.88 2.81
CA LEU A 128 9.97 -11.18 4.06
C LEU A 128 10.96 -11.71 5.11
N PHE A 129 11.77 -12.71 4.74
CA PHE A 129 12.75 -13.32 5.65
C PHE A 129 13.66 -12.26 6.26
N ARG A 130 14.28 -11.43 5.42
CA ARG A 130 15.26 -10.43 5.88
C ARG A 130 14.61 -9.31 6.66
N ARG A 131 13.42 -8.85 6.26
CA ARG A 131 12.75 -7.71 6.89
C ARG A 131 12.19 -8.07 8.26
N PHE A 132 11.70 -9.30 8.43
CA PHE A 132 10.96 -9.71 9.62
C PHE A 132 11.63 -10.85 10.40
N ARG A 133 12.93 -11.12 10.13
CA ARG A 133 13.72 -12.18 10.77
C ARG A 133 13.57 -12.23 12.30
N ASN A 134 13.54 -11.07 12.94
CA ASN A 134 13.54 -10.92 14.40
C ASN A 134 12.13 -10.88 15.01
N VAL A 135 11.08 -11.10 14.20
CA VAL A 135 9.73 -11.18 14.73
C VAL A 135 9.50 -12.57 15.32
N SER A 136 8.91 -12.63 16.51
CA SER A 136 8.84 -13.84 17.35
C SER A 136 8.33 -15.10 16.65
N TYR A 137 7.32 -14.98 15.77
CA TYR A 137 6.77 -16.12 15.04
C TYR A 137 7.68 -16.60 13.90
N ILE A 138 8.39 -15.69 13.21
CA ILE A 138 9.38 -16.05 12.18
C ILE A 138 10.61 -16.68 12.83
N ASP A 139 11.08 -16.12 13.94
CA ASP A 139 12.19 -16.69 14.69
C ASP A 139 11.89 -18.12 15.17
N ARG A 140 10.67 -18.35 15.67
CA ARG A 140 10.21 -19.70 16.02
C ARG A 140 10.19 -20.65 14.82
N ALA A 141 9.65 -20.22 13.68
CA ALA A 141 9.60 -21.03 12.47
C ALA A 141 11.01 -21.41 11.99
N ILE A 142 11.94 -20.44 11.96
CA ILE A 142 13.33 -20.66 11.59
C ILE A 142 14.03 -21.60 12.58
N GLY A 143 13.74 -21.50 13.88
CA GLY A 143 14.26 -22.42 14.88
C GLY A 143 13.80 -23.87 14.66
N ILE A 144 12.54 -24.07 14.26
CA ILE A 144 12.01 -25.40 13.90
C ILE A 144 12.68 -25.91 12.62
N TRP A 145 12.79 -25.06 11.59
CA TRP A 145 13.46 -25.40 10.33
C TRP A 145 14.92 -25.78 10.55
N THR A 146 15.65 -25.03 11.36
CA THR A 146 17.06 -25.32 11.68
C THR A 146 17.23 -26.69 12.36
N LYS A 147 16.26 -27.10 13.19
CA LYS A 147 16.25 -28.45 13.79
C LYS A 147 15.94 -29.52 12.75
N ALA A 148 14.99 -29.27 11.85
CA ALA A 148 14.68 -30.18 10.74
C ALA A 148 15.89 -30.39 9.82
N ASP A 149 16.67 -29.33 9.55
CA ASP A 149 17.89 -29.39 8.73
C ASP A 149 18.95 -30.35 9.31
N GLN A 150 19.01 -30.49 10.64
CA GLN A 150 19.89 -31.46 11.30
C GLN A 150 19.46 -32.90 10.97
N HIS A 151 18.17 -33.18 11.05
CA HIS A 151 17.62 -34.49 10.71
C HIS A 151 17.70 -34.80 9.21
N ILE A 152 17.58 -33.80 8.34
CA ILE A 152 17.84 -33.97 6.89
C ILE A 152 19.31 -34.33 6.65
N ALA A 153 20.26 -33.72 7.37
CA ALA A 153 21.67 -34.11 7.28
C ALA A 153 21.92 -35.55 7.75
N GLU A 154 21.30 -35.96 8.86
CA GLU A 154 21.31 -37.35 9.32
C GLU A 154 20.75 -38.30 8.25
N LEU A 155 19.64 -37.92 7.61
CA LEU A 155 19.01 -38.71 6.55
C LEU A 155 19.96 -38.89 5.36
N THR A 156 20.65 -37.84 4.93
CA THR A 156 21.64 -37.92 3.83
C THR A 156 22.79 -38.86 4.17
N ASN A 157 23.27 -38.84 5.42
CA ASN A 157 24.32 -39.76 5.86
C ASN A 157 23.83 -41.23 5.87
N SER A 158 22.63 -41.48 6.41
CA SER A 158 22.02 -42.82 6.38
C SER A 158 21.79 -43.32 4.96
N ALA A 159 21.38 -42.44 4.03
CA ALA A 159 21.24 -42.77 2.61
C ALA A 159 22.58 -43.15 1.96
N ASP A 160 23.65 -42.39 2.20
CA ASP A 160 25.00 -42.69 1.68
C ASP A 160 25.55 -44.00 2.26
N ARG A 161 25.24 -44.30 3.53
CA ARG A 161 25.60 -45.57 4.15
C ARG A 161 24.81 -46.73 3.54
N LEU A 162 23.52 -46.54 3.28
CA LEU A 162 22.66 -47.52 2.63
C LEU A 162 23.20 -47.86 1.23
N HIS A 163 23.47 -46.83 0.41
CA HIS A 163 24.03 -46.97 -0.94
C HIS A 163 25.37 -47.68 -0.94
N ARG A 164 26.31 -47.27 -0.09
CA ARG A 164 27.62 -47.93 0.03
C ARG A 164 27.51 -49.38 0.48
N ALA A 165 26.59 -49.71 1.39
CA ALA A 165 26.38 -51.09 1.83
C ALA A 165 25.88 -51.98 0.68
N VAL A 166 24.90 -51.50 -0.10
CA VAL A 166 24.38 -52.20 -1.27
C VAL A 166 25.47 -52.36 -2.34
N ALA A 167 26.22 -51.30 -2.65
CA ALA A 167 27.31 -51.34 -3.63
C ALA A 167 28.46 -52.28 -3.22
N ALA A 168 28.72 -52.43 -1.91
CA ALA A 168 29.72 -53.35 -1.37
C ALA A 168 29.24 -54.81 -1.27
N GLY A 169 28.05 -55.14 -1.79
CA GLY A 169 27.45 -56.47 -1.73
C GLY A 169 26.87 -56.87 -0.37
N ARG A 170 26.77 -55.93 0.59
CA ARG A 170 26.16 -56.11 1.93
C ARG A 170 24.71 -55.62 1.95
N GLY A 171 23.96 -55.98 0.91
CA GLY A 171 22.57 -55.59 0.70
C GLY A 171 21.56 -56.60 1.26
N ASP A 172 21.98 -57.49 2.15
CA ASP A 172 21.09 -58.42 2.85
C ASP A 172 20.27 -57.70 3.94
N GLU A 173 19.12 -58.27 4.29
CA GLU A 173 18.16 -57.62 5.19
C GLU A 173 18.75 -57.35 6.57
N GLU A 174 19.60 -58.25 7.09
CA GLU A 174 20.22 -58.10 8.40
C GLU A 174 21.23 -56.95 8.44
N SER A 175 22.06 -56.83 7.40
CA SER A 175 23.00 -55.73 7.21
C SER A 175 22.32 -54.37 7.03
N LEU A 176 21.19 -54.33 6.31
CA LEU A 176 20.48 -53.08 6.02
C LEU A 176 19.54 -52.62 7.14
N ARG A 177 19.01 -53.55 7.94
CA ARG A 177 18.07 -53.27 9.04
C ARG A 177 18.48 -52.11 9.96
N PRO A 178 19.72 -52.01 10.49
CA PRO A 178 20.08 -50.89 11.38
C PRO A 178 20.02 -49.52 10.67
N ILE A 179 20.34 -49.46 9.37
CA ILE A 179 20.28 -48.22 8.59
C ILE A 179 18.81 -47.83 8.35
N LEU A 180 17.95 -48.80 8.03
CA LEU A 180 16.52 -48.57 7.83
C LEU A 180 15.79 -48.18 9.12
N GLU A 181 16.19 -48.72 10.27
CA GLU A 181 15.70 -48.29 11.59
C GLU A 181 16.10 -46.84 11.91
N GLU A 182 17.32 -46.44 11.57
CA GLU A 182 17.75 -45.06 11.69
C GLU A 182 16.93 -44.11 10.81
N ILE A 183 16.71 -44.47 9.54
CA ILE A 183 15.85 -43.71 8.60
C ILE A 183 14.43 -43.58 9.15
N ARG A 184 13.85 -44.67 9.70
CA ARG A 184 12.51 -44.64 10.33
C ARG A 184 12.47 -43.73 11.55
N ARG A 185 13.50 -43.77 12.40
CA ARG A 185 13.64 -42.88 13.57
C ARG A 185 13.72 -41.42 13.15
N ILE A 186 14.52 -41.10 12.14
CA ILE A 186 14.64 -39.75 11.58
C ILE A 186 13.29 -39.25 11.07
N ASN A 187 12.56 -40.07 10.31
CA ASN A 187 11.21 -39.73 9.84
C ASN A 187 10.23 -39.47 11.01
N GLY A 188 10.30 -40.29 12.07
CA GLY A 188 9.52 -40.09 13.28
C GLY A 188 9.84 -38.80 14.02
N ASN A 189 11.09 -38.32 13.97
CA ASN A 189 11.51 -37.05 14.57
C ASN A 189 11.19 -35.84 13.70
N LEU A 190 11.17 -36.00 12.37
CA LEU A 190 10.82 -34.94 11.42
C LEU A 190 9.33 -34.60 11.44
N THR A 191 8.46 -35.60 11.57
CA THR A 191 7.01 -35.39 11.48
C THR A 191 6.47 -34.36 12.49
N PRO A 192 6.85 -34.38 13.80
CA PRO A 192 6.45 -33.34 14.74
C PRO A 192 7.00 -31.95 14.42
N LEU A 193 8.15 -31.86 13.76
CA LEU A 193 8.74 -30.58 13.35
C LEU A 193 7.99 -30.01 12.14
N GLU A 194 7.62 -30.86 11.17
CA GLU A 194 6.76 -30.50 10.03
C GLU A 194 5.42 -29.93 10.53
N ASP A 195 4.75 -30.64 11.45
CA ASP A 195 3.49 -30.21 12.05
C ASP A 195 3.64 -28.87 12.82
N ALA A 196 4.70 -28.73 13.63
CA ALA A 196 4.96 -27.52 14.39
C ALA A 196 5.28 -26.32 13.48
N PHE A 197 6.01 -26.54 12.39
CA PHE A 197 6.34 -25.52 11.41
C PHE A 197 5.07 -25.05 10.67
N SER A 198 4.28 -26.01 10.18
CA SER A 198 2.96 -25.77 9.57
C SER A 198 2.03 -24.97 10.48
N PHE A 199 1.92 -25.36 11.75
CA PHE A 199 1.11 -24.65 12.74
C PHE A 199 1.62 -23.21 12.95
N THR A 200 2.94 -23.04 13.10
CA THR A 200 3.57 -21.73 13.33
C THR A 200 3.36 -20.78 12.14
N LEU A 201 3.52 -21.25 10.91
CA LEU A 201 3.24 -20.45 9.71
C LEU A 201 1.75 -20.11 9.57
N GLY A 202 0.86 -21.05 9.88
CA GLY A 202 -0.57 -20.82 9.89
C GLY A 202 -0.99 -19.71 10.86
N ASP A 203 -0.46 -19.73 12.08
CA ASP A 203 -0.69 -18.68 13.09
C ASP A 203 -0.09 -17.33 12.70
N ALA A 204 1.14 -17.34 12.17
CA ALA A 204 1.81 -16.15 11.67
C ALA A 204 0.99 -15.49 10.55
N SER A 205 0.50 -16.27 9.61
CA SER A 205 -0.32 -15.81 8.49
C SER A 205 -1.63 -15.17 8.95
N ARG A 206 -2.39 -15.85 9.81
CA ARG A 206 -3.65 -15.32 10.37
C ARG A 206 -3.43 -14.04 11.16
N SER A 207 -2.40 -14.00 12.00
CA SER A 207 -2.08 -12.83 12.81
C SER A 207 -1.67 -11.64 11.94
N THR A 208 -0.82 -11.89 10.94
CA THR A 208 -0.38 -10.86 9.97
C THR A 208 -1.57 -10.29 9.21
N GLN A 209 -2.50 -11.13 8.74
CA GLN A 209 -3.72 -10.68 8.07
C GLN A 209 -4.57 -9.76 8.95
N VAL A 210 -4.79 -10.11 10.22
CA VAL A 210 -5.57 -9.29 11.16
C VAL A 210 -4.89 -7.94 11.41
N VAL A 211 -3.58 -7.94 11.65
CA VAL A 211 -2.81 -6.70 11.91
C VAL A 211 -2.84 -5.77 10.70
N LEU A 212 -2.63 -6.29 9.49
CA LEU A 212 -2.67 -5.51 8.26
C LEU A 212 -4.07 -4.93 7.99
N LEU A 213 -5.12 -5.73 8.19
CA LEU A 213 -6.50 -5.26 8.04
C LEU A 213 -6.83 -4.16 9.05
N ALA A 214 -6.41 -4.31 10.31
CA ALA A 214 -6.59 -3.27 11.32
C ALA A 214 -5.84 -1.98 10.95
N ALA A 215 -4.57 -2.09 10.54
CA ALA A 215 -3.75 -0.95 10.16
C ALA A 215 -4.34 -0.16 8.97
N THR A 216 -4.77 -0.86 7.93
CA THR A 216 -5.44 -0.24 6.77
C THR A 216 -6.78 0.39 7.14
N SER A 217 -7.60 -0.28 7.97
CA SER A 217 -8.88 0.24 8.45
C SER A 217 -8.72 1.51 9.29
N ILE A 218 -7.73 1.53 10.20
CA ILE A 218 -7.41 2.71 11.01
C ILE A 218 -6.98 3.86 10.10
N GLY A 219 -6.10 3.61 9.12
CA GLY A 219 -5.68 4.64 8.18
C GLY A 219 -6.84 5.22 7.36
N ALA A 220 -7.77 4.37 6.91
CA ALA A 220 -8.96 4.80 6.19
C ALA A 220 -9.90 5.64 7.10
N ALA A 221 -10.11 5.22 8.35
CA ALA A 221 -10.91 5.96 9.31
C ALA A 221 -10.31 7.34 9.62
N LEU A 222 -8.99 7.43 9.76
CA LEU A 222 -8.28 8.71 9.94
C LEU A 222 -8.43 9.64 8.73
N LEU A 223 -8.43 9.10 7.51
CA LEU A 223 -8.67 9.87 6.29
C LEU A 223 -10.10 10.44 6.26
N VAL A 224 -11.09 9.62 6.59
CA VAL A 224 -12.50 10.07 6.67
C VAL A 224 -12.66 11.13 7.75
N LEU A 225 -12.09 10.92 8.93
CA LEU A 225 -12.15 11.87 10.04
C LEU A 225 -11.49 13.20 9.68
N LEU A 226 -10.32 13.17 9.07
CA LEU A 226 -9.64 14.39 8.61
C LEU A 226 -10.46 15.12 7.55
N GLY A 227 -11.02 14.39 6.58
CA GLY A 227 -11.91 14.94 5.55
C GLY A 227 -13.14 15.61 6.17
N ALA A 228 -13.77 14.97 7.15
CA ALA A 228 -14.92 15.52 7.86
C ALA A 228 -14.56 16.80 8.65
N ILE A 229 -13.44 16.81 9.36
CA ILE A 229 -12.96 17.98 10.12
C ILE A 229 -12.68 19.16 9.19
N LEU A 230 -12.02 18.92 8.05
CA LEU A 230 -11.70 19.96 7.08
C LEU A 230 -12.95 20.49 6.37
N SER A 231 -13.87 19.60 5.98
CA SER A 231 -15.16 19.96 5.40
C SER A 231 -15.97 20.82 6.37
N TRP A 232 -16.06 20.42 7.64
CA TRP A 232 -16.77 21.17 8.66
C TRP A 232 -16.16 22.54 8.92
N ARG A 233 -14.82 22.63 8.94
CA ARG A 233 -14.11 23.91 9.07
C ARG A 233 -14.36 24.83 7.87
N MET A 234 -14.39 24.28 6.66
CA MET A 234 -14.65 25.04 5.43
C MET A 234 -16.09 25.53 5.36
N LEU A 235 -17.06 24.71 5.78
CA LEU A 235 -18.47 25.11 5.86
C LEU A 235 -18.67 26.26 6.84
N ARG A 236 -18.12 26.17 8.06
CA ARG A 236 -18.18 27.26 9.04
C ARG A 236 -17.57 28.56 8.53
N GLU A 237 -16.41 28.48 7.89
CA GLU A 237 -15.76 29.65 7.32
C GLU A 237 -16.61 30.27 6.20
N SER A 238 -17.25 29.45 5.37
CA SER A 238 -18.17 29.94 4.33
C SER A 238 -19.40 30.64 4.91
N GLU A 239 -20.00 30.09 5.97
CA GLU A 239 -21.15 30.69 6.65
C GLU A 239 -20.78 32.04 7.30
N GLU A 240 -19.61 32.13 7.94
CA GLU A 240 -19.10 33.38 8.52
C GLU A 240 -18.84 34.44 7.46
N PHE A 241 -18.28 34.07 6.31
CA PHE A 241 -18.09 34.98 5.18
C PHE A 241 -19.42 35.47 4.59
N GLU A 242 -20.40 34.58 4.43
CA GLU A 242 -21.73 34.94 3.92
C GLU A 242 -22.45 35.88 4.88
N TYR A 243 -22.40 35.60 6.19
CA TYR A 243 -22.97 36.47 7.20
C TYR A 243 -22.29 37.85 7.23
N ALA A 244 -20.95 37.89 7.20
CA ALA A 244 -20.20 39.14 7.17
C ALA A 244 -20.48 39.96 5.91
N LEU A 245 -20.69 39.30 4.77
CA LEU A 245 -21.08 39.96 3.52
C LEU A 245 -22.47 40.58 3.66
N ARG A 246 -23.48 39.79 4.08
CA ARG A 246 -24.86 40.28 4.28
C ARG A 246 -24.93 41.44 5.27
N PHE A 247 -24.22 41.33 6.40
CA PHE A 247 -24.18 42.40 7.40
C PHE A 247 -23.55 43.69 6.86
N ASN A 248 -22.48 43.59 6.07
CA ASN A 248 -21.89 44.76 5.43
C ASN A 248 -22.81 45.35 4.34
N GLU A 249 -23.49 44.52 3.55
CA GLU A 249 -24.48 44.97 2.56
C GLU A 249 -25.66 45.70 3.22
N GLU A 250 -26.22 45.15 4.30
CA GLU A 250 -27.28 45.79 5.08
C GLU A 250 -26.79 47.11 5.69
N ARG A 251 -25.60 47.14 6.29
CA ARG A 251 -25.05 48.36 6.88
C ARG A 251 -24.74 49.41 5.82
N PHE A 252 -24.24 49.01 4.65
CA PHE A 252 -24.02 49.90 3.52
C PHE A 252 -25.35 50.50 3.04
N ASN A 253 -26.37 49.66 2.83
CA ASN A 253 -27.70 50.13 2.44
C ASN A 253 -28.30 51.10 3.47
N LEU A 254 -28.17 50.81 4.77
CA LEU A 254 -28.62 51.71 5.84
C LEU A 254 -27.83 53.02 5.89
N ALA A 255 -26.52 52.99 5.67
CA ALA A 255 -25.70 54.20 5.60
C ALA A 255 -26.09 55.08 4.40
N VAL A 256 -26.33 54.46 3.24
CA VAL A 256 -26.81 55.16 2.04
C VAL A 256 -28.18 55.80 2.31
N ILE A 257 -29.14 55.04 2.85
CA ILE A 257 -30.47 55.57 3.20
C ILE A 257 -30.38 56.68 4.25
N GLY A 258 -29.55 56.50 5.29
CA GLY A 258 -29.43 57.42 6.42
C GLY A 258 -28.65 58.71 6.13
N SER A 259 -27.75 58.69 5.14
CA SER A 259 -26.99 59.88 4.72
C SER A 259 -27.86 60.95 4.04
N ASN A 260 -29.05 60.57 3.58
CA ASN A 260 -29.95 61.40 2.78
C ASN A 260 -29.39 61.83 1.42
N ASP A 261 -28.20 61.33 1.05
CA ASP A 261 -27.48 61.61 -0.19
C ASP A 261 -27.86 60.62 -1.31
N GLY A 262 -27.66 61.06 -2.55
CA GLY A 262 -27.81 60.22 -3.74
C GLY A 262 -26.50 59.52 -4.07
N LEU A 263 -26.52 58.19 -4.15
CA LEU A 263 -25.36 57.41 -4.61
C LEU A 263 -25.52 57.10 -6.09
N TRP A 264 -24.46 57.31 -6.85
CA TRP A 264 -24.33 56.80 -8.20
C TRP A 264 -22.93 56.23 -8.39
N ASP A 265 -22.81 55.19 -9.21
CA ASP A 265 -21.54 54.55 -9.56
C ASP A 265 -21.53 54.24 -11.05
N TRP A 266 -20.45 54.57 -11.75
CA TRP A 266 -20.32 54.34 -13.18
C TRP A 266 -19.04 53.56 -13.46
N ASP A 267 -19.20 52.30 -13.90
CA ASP A 267 -18.13 51.52 -14.50
C ASP A 267 -17.91 51.96 -15.96
N VAL A 268 -16.88 52.77 -16.19
CA VAL A 268 -16.54 53.29 -17.51
C VAL A 268 -16.00 52.22 -18.48
N LEU A 269 -15.58 51.05 -17.99
CA LEU A 269 -15.06 49.96 -18.83
C LEU A 269 -16.19 49.09 -19.37
N THR A 270 -17.19 48.78 -18.55
CA THR A 270 -18.37 48.01 -18.99
C THR A 270 -19.46 48.91 -19.58
N GLY A 271 -19.46 50.19 -19.21
CA GLY A 271 -20.50 51.14 -19.58
C GLY A 271 -21.75 51.06 -18.69
N ASP A 272 -21.69 50.32 -17.58
CA ASP A 272 -22.81 50.21 -16.64
C ASP A 272 -22.80 51.37 -15.66
N ILE A 273 -23.95 52.00 -15.46
CA ILE A 273 -24.14 53.02 -14.43
C ILE A 273 -25.26 52.61 -13.50
N TYR A 274 -25.02 52.74 -12.20
CA TYR A 274 -26.00 52.52 -11.16
C TYR A 274 -26.40 53.86 -10.54
N PHE A 275 -27.69 54.15 -10.51
CA PHE A 275 -28.27 55.22 -9.71
C PHE A 275 -29.07 54.61 -8.56
N SER A 276 -28.78 55.01 -7.33
CA SER A 276 -29.61 54.61 -6.20
C SER A 276 -30.99 55.26 -6.30
N PRO A 277 -32.06 54.63 -5.78
CA PRO A 277 -33.40 55.23 -5.81
C PRO A 277 -33.45 56.65 -5.23
N ARG A 278 -32.64 56.92 -4.19
CA ARG A 278 -32.53 58.24 -3.57
C ARG A 278 -31.89 59.28 -4.49
N SER A 279 -30.88 58.90 -5.28
CA SER A 279 -30.24 59.83 -6.24
C SER A 279 -31.22 60.32 -7.30
N LYS A 280 -32.11 59.45 -7.77
CA LYS A 280 -33.19 59.79 -8.70
C LYS A 280 -34.24 60.68 -8.04
N GLU A 281 -34.63 60.36 -6.80
CA GLU A 281 -35.57 61.17 -6.02
C GLU A 281 -35.04 62.58 -5.77
N LEU A 282 -33.76 62.73 -5.40
CA LEU A 282 -33.10 64.04 -5.22
C LEU A 282 -33.04 64.84 -6.53
N ALA A 283 -32.89 64.16 -7.67
CA ALA A 283 -32.98 64.78 -8.99
C ALA A 283 -34.43 65.11 -9.41
N GLY A 284 -35.43 64.71 -8.61
CA GLY A 284 -36.85 65.01 -8.84
C GLY A 284 -37.62 63.93 -9.60
N TYR A 285 -37.08 62.71 -9.73
CA TYR A 285 -37.65 61.62 -10.51
C TYR A 285 -38.01 60.41 -9.65
N ALA A 286 -39.05 59.67 -10.05
CA ALA A 286 -39.33 58.35 -9.53
C ALA A 286 -38.32 57.32 -10.08
N ASP A 287 -38.11 56.22 -9.35
CA ASP A 287 -37.06 55.23 -9.68
C ASP A 287 -37.20 54.64 -11.10
N HIS A 288 -38.43 54.50 -11.59
CA HIS A 288 -38.73 53.97 -12.92
C HIS A 288 -38.62 54.99 -14.07
N GLU A 289 -38.45 56.28 -13.77
CA GLU A 289 -38.37 57.35 -14.79
C GLU A 289 -36.95 57.54 -15.34
N ILE A 290 -35.93 57.13 -14.58
CA ILE A 290 -34.52 57.16 -15.00
C ILE A 290 -34.01 55.73 -15.09
N GLU A 291 -33.55 55.34 -16.27
CA GLU A 291 -32.85 54.07 -16.47
C GLU A 291 -31.40 54.14 -15.98
N ASN A 292 -30.89 53.00 -15.51
CA ASN A 292 -29.48 52.81 -15.14
C ASN A 292 -28.61 52.66 -16.41
N LYS A 293 -28.52 53.73 -17.20
CA LYS A 293 -27.77 53.81 -18.45
C LYS A 293 -27.00 55.13 -18.58
N PRO A 294 -25.79 55.14 -19.15
CA PRO A 294 -24.99 56.36 -19.29
C PRO A 294 -25.71 57.47 -20.04
N GLU A 295 -26.58 57.14 -21.01
CA GLU A 295 -27.35 58.14 -21.75
C GLU A 295 -28.27 58.95 -20.83
N ALA A 296 -28.85 58.30 -19.82
CA ALA A 296 -29.70 58.96 -18.84
C ALA A 296 -28.91 59.95 -17.97
N PHE A 297 -27.66 59.66 -17.64
CA PHE A 297 -26.77 60.60 -16.94
C PHE A 297 -26.59 61.90 -17.72
N PHE A 298 -26.21 61.80 -19.00
CA PHE A 298 -25.97 62.98 -19.82
C PHE A 298 -27.25 63.75 -20.13
N ALA A 299 -28.42 63.08 -20.15
CA ALA A 299 -29.71 63.75 -20.32
C ALA A 299 -30.11 64.59 -19.10
N LEU A 300 -29.57 64.27 -17.91
CA LEU A 300 -29.80 65.02 -16.67
C LEU A 300 -28.83 66.18 -16.46
N LEU A 301 -27.72 66.22 -17.20
CA LEU A 301 -26.76 67.32 -17.15
C LEU A 301 -27.31 68.56 -17.88
N HIS A 302 -26.94 69.74 -17.39
CA HIS A 302 -27.23 70.98 -18.12
C HIS A 302 -26.52 70.96 -19.49
N PRO A 303 -27.15 71.42 -20.60
CA PRO A 303 -26.58 71.32 -21.95
C PRO A 303 -25.16 71.88 -22.08
N ASP A 304 -24.85 72.94 -21.33
CA ASP A 304 -23.54 73.59 -21.32
C ASP A 304 -22.43 72.72 -20.67
N ASP A 305 -22.81 71.74 -19.84
CA ASP A 305 -21.89 70.88 -19.08
C ASP A 305 -21.69 69.49 -19.72
N VAL A 306 -22.50 69.13 -20.73
CA VAL A 306 -22.45 67.80 -21.35
C VAL A 306 -21.12 67.56 -22.07
N GLU A 307 -20.67 68.55 -22.85
CA GLU A 307 -19.48 68.40 -23.70
C GLU A 307 -18.18 68.42 -22.87
N SER A 308 -18.12 69.28 -21.84
CA SER A 308 -17.00 69.34 -20.89
C SER A 308 -16.91 68.06 -20.06
N THR A 309 -18.04 67.55 -19.56
CA THR A 309 -18.09 66.28 -18.80
C THR A 309 -17.68 65.10 -19.66
N ARG A 310 -18.20 64.99 -20.90
CA ARG A 310 -17.82 63.92 -21.83
C ARG A 310 -16.33 63.93 -22.16
N ALA A 311 -15.73 65.11 -22.29
CA ALA A 311 -14.29 65.24 -22.53
C ALA A 311 -13.45 64.80 -21.33
N ALA A 312 -13.94 65.01 -20.10
CA ALA A 312 -13.25 64.62 -18.86
C ALA A 312 -13.31 63.11 -18.56
N MET A 313 -14.21 62.36 -19.20
CA MET A 313 -14.39 60.91 -18.98
C MET A 313 -13.67 60.02 -20.01
N LYS A 314 -12.88 60.61 -20.91
CA LYS A 314 -12.03 59.89 -21.89
C LYS A 314 -10.65 59.56 -21.31
#